data_AF-A0A3E0VFM0-F1
#
_entry.id   AF-A0A3E0VFM0-F1
#
_cell.length_a   1.000
_cell.length_b   1.000
_cell.length_c   1.000
_cell.angle_alpha   90.00
_cell.angle_beta   90.00
_cell.angle_gamma   90.00
#
_symmetry.space_group_name_H-M   'P 1'
#
loop_
_entity.id
_entity.type
_entity.pdbx_description
1 polymer ?
#
loop_
_entity_poly.entity_id
_entity_poly.type
_entity_poly.pdbx_seq_one_letter_code
_entity_poly.pdbx_strand_id
1 'polypeptide(L)'
;MVVDACTSWQSSLSQDAATFPATQAQAAQSAAGAASSDSVWQPLASDMAELVALAGDTSSEGMAKGQELFTDLSTRCGEIGVTVSAG
;
A
#
# COMPACT_ATOMS: atom_id res chain seq x y z
N MET A 1 -10.73 -5.60 7.18
CA MET A 1 -9.66 -6.50 7.66
C MET A 1 -8.38 -6.19 6.90
N VAL A 2 -7.19 -6.64 7.33
CA VAL A 2 -5.93 -6.33 6.62
C VAL A 2 -5.90 -6.90 5.19
N VAL A 3 -6.54 -8.06 4.99
CA VAL A 3 -6.72 -8.68 3.67
C VAL A 3 -7.43 -7.72 2.71
N ASP A 4 -8.51 -7.08 3.15
CA ASP A 4 -9.25 -6.10 2.33
C ASP A 4 -8.38 -4.89 1.94
N ALA A 5 -7.50 -4.44 2.85
CA ALA A 5 -6.57 -3.35 2.56
C ALA A 5 -5.57 -3.73 1.47
N CYS A 6 -4.96 -4.92 1.57
CA CYS A 6 -4.06 -5.46 0.56
C CYS A 6 -4.78 -5.72 -0.78
N THR A 7 -6.00 -6.25 -0.77
CA THR A 7 -6.78 -6.47 -2.00
C THR A 7 -7.18 -5.15 -2.64
N SER A 8 -7.59 -4.15 -1.85
CA SER A 8 -7.87 -2.79 -2.33
C SER A 8 -6.61 -2.15 -2.92
N TRP A 9 -5.44 -2.37 -2.28
CA TRP A 9 -4.16 -1.90 -2.80
C TRP A 9 -3.85 -2.54 -4.16
N GLN A 10 -3.93 -3.87 -4.29
CA GLN A 10 -3.73 -4.54 -5.57
C GLN A 10 -4.69 -4.05 -6.65
N SER A 11 -5.96 -3.86 -6.31
CA SER A 11 -6.96 -3.34 -7.25
C SER A 11 -6.62 -1.92 -7.70
N SER A 12 -6.07 -1.07 -6.80
CA SER A 12 -5.68 0.29 -7.14
C SER A 12 -4.63 0.35 -8.25
N LEU A 13 -3.73 -0.64 -8.32
CA LEU A 13 -2.64 -0.66 -9.31
C LEU A 13 -3.15 -0.82 -10.76
N SER A 14 -4.37 -1.33 -10.94
CA SER A 14 -5.01 -1.47 -12.26
C SER A 14 -5.91 -0.27 -12.63
N GLN A 15 -6.03 0.71 -11.74
CA GLN A 15 -6.87 1.88 -11.96
C GLN A 15 -6.16 2.93 -12.82
N ASP A 16 -6.93 3.80 -13.46
CA ASP A 16 -6.37 4.92 -14.21
C ASP A 16 -5.71 5.94 -13.29
N ALA A 17 -4.81 6.78 -13.85
CA ALA A 17 -4.04 7.74 -13.08
C ALA A 17 -4.89 8.78 -12.30
N ALA A 18 -6.14 9.04 -12.70
CA ALA A 18 -7.02 9.97 -12.00
C ALA A 18 -7.69 9.33 -10.78
N THR A 19 -7.96 8.02 -10.83
CA THR A 19 -8.60 7.27 -9.74
C THR A 19 -7.60 6.57 -8.81
N PHE A 20 -6.39 6.28 -9.32
CA PHE A 20 -5.29 5.62 -8.61
C PHE A 20 -4.98 6.25 -7.24
N PRO A 21 -4.76 7.58 -7.11
CA PRO A 21 -4.39 8.18 -5.82
C PRO A 21 -5.47 8.02 -4.74
N ALA A 22 -6.74 8.17 -5.13
CA ALA A 22 -7.87 8.02 -4.21
C ALA A 22 -7.99 6.56 -3.72
N THR A 23 -7.82 5.59 -4.62
CA THR A 23 -7.89 4.16 -4.27
C THR A 23 -6.71 3.69 -3.41
N GLN A 24 -5.50 4.23 -3.59
CA GLN A 24 -4.38 3.97 -2.68
C GLN A 24 -4.61 4.58 -1.29
N ALA A 25 -5.11 5.82 -1.23
CA ALA A 25 -5.45 6.46 0.05
C ALA A 25 -6.49 5.65 0.84
N GLN A 26 -7.49 5.09 0.15
CA GLN A 26 -8.51 4.23 0.76
C GLN A 26 -7.93 2.91 1.28
N ALA A 27 -7.01 2.30 0.54
CA ALA A 27 -6.30 1.09 0.98
C ALA A 27 -5.44 1.36 2.23
N ALA A 28 -4.70 2.48 2.25
CA ALA A 28 -3.92 2.91 3.41
C ALA A 28 -4.80 3.15 4.65
N GLN A 29 -5.96 3.80 4.49
CA GLN A 29 -6.94 3.99 5.57
C GLN A 29 -7.47 2.65 6.10
N SER A 30 -7.72 1.69 5.21
CA SER A 30 -8.18 0.35 5.59
C SER A 30 -7.11 -0.41 6.37
N ALA A 31 -5.85 -0.29 5.98
CA ALA A 31 -4.71 -0.84 6.72
C ALA A 31 -4.56 -0.18 8.10
N ALA A 32 -4.73 1.14 8.21
CA ALA A 32 -4.73 1.84 9.48
C ALA A 32 -5.86 1.36 10.41
N GLY A 33 -7.05 1.09 9.85
CA GLY A 33 -8.17 0.48 10.59
C GLY A 33 -7.88 -0.96 11.05
N ALA A 34 -7.15 -1.74 10.25
CA ALA A 34 -6.69 -3.06 10.68
C ALA A 34 -5.63 -2.94 11.80
N ALA A 35 -4.69 -2.01 11.66
CA ALA A 35 -3.63 -1.75 12.63
C ALA A 35 -4.14 -1.22 13.99
N SER A 36 -5.27 -0.52 14.01
CA SER A 36 -5.91 -0.08 15.25
C SER A 36 -6.58 -1.23 16.01
N SER A 37 -6.97 -2.29 15.30
CA SER A 37 -7.55 -3.51 15.89
C SER A 37 -6.47 -4.51 16.29
N ASP A 38 -5.38 -4.59 15.53
CA ASP A 38 -4.25 -5.47 15.75
C ASP A 38 -2.93 -4.79 15.34
N SER A 39 -2.08 -4.51 16.32
CA SER A 39 -0.85 -3.76 16.13
C SER A 39 0.17 -4.45 15.25
N VAL A 40 0.03 -5.76 14.97
CA VAL A 40 0.92 -6.48 14.05
C VAL A 40 0.88 -5.89 12.64
N TRP A 41 -0.21 -5.19 12.27
CA TRP A 41 -0.39 -4.54 10.96
C TRP A 41 0.10 -3.09 10.93
N GLN A 42 0.61 -2.54 12.02
CA GLN A 42 1.14 -1.17 12.04
C GLN A 42 2.23 -0.91 11.00
N PRO A 43 3.21 -1.81 10.76
CA PRO A 43 4.21 -1.61 9.71
C PRO A 43 3.56 -1.48 8.34
N LEU A 44 2.68 -2.43 7.96
CA LEU A 44 1.96 -2.41 6.68
C LEU A 44 1.16 -1.11 6.48
N ALA A 45 0.45 -0.65 7.51
CA ALA A 45 -0.30 0.59 7.45
C ALA A 45 0.61 1.81 7.26
N SER A 46 1.80 1.79 7.87
CA SER A 46 2.80 2.86 7.73
C SER A 46 3.39 2.86 6.32
N ASP A 47 3.75 1.70 5.79
CA ASP A 47 4.29 1.55 4.43
C ASP A 47 3.29 2.03 3.38
N MET A 48 2.01 1.64 3.51
CA MET A 48 0.93 2.12 2.63
C MET A 48 0.75 3.63 2.69
N ALA A 49 0.78 4.22 3.90
CA ALA A 49 0.64 5.67 4.06
C ALA A 49 1.85 6.42 3.48
N GLU A 50 3.05 5.88 3.63
CA GLU A 50 4.28 6.47 3.11
C GLU A 50 4.36 6.36 1.58
N LEU A 51 3.94 5.24 1.00
CA LEU A 51 3.78 5.09 -0.45
C LEU A 51 2.82 6.13 -1.04
N VAL A 52 1.68 6.38 -0.38
CA VAL A 52 0.73 7.43 -0.80
C VAL A 52 1.39 8.82 -0.73
N ALA A 53 2.20 9.08 0.30
CA ALA A 53 2.93 10.35 0.42
C ALA A 53 4.02 10.51 -0.65
N LEU A 54 4.68 9.41 -1.05
CA LEU A 54 5.71 9.39 -2.09
C LEU A 54 5.16 9.41 -3.52
N ALA A 55 3.85 9.20 -3.73
CA ALA A 55 3.25 9.14 -5.06
C ALA A 55 3.49 10.40 -5.92
N GLY A 56 3.77 11.55 -5.30
CA GLY A 56 4.13 12.80 -5.98
C GLY A 56 5.64 13.09 -6.04
N ASP A 57 6.46 12.27 -5.39
CA ASP A 57 7.91 12.46 -5.33
C ASP A 57 8.59 11.74 -6.49
N THR A 58 8.96 12.50 -7.52
CA THR A 58 9.65 11.99 -8.71
C THR A 58 11.18 12.10 -8.60
N SER A 59 11.71 12.38 -7.41
CA SER A 59 13.15 12.32 -7.18
C SER A 59 13.65 10.88 -7.25
N SER A 60 14.94 10.69 -7.56
CA SER A 60 15.55 9.35 -7.58
C SER A 60 15.50 8.67 -6.21
N GLU A 61 15.60 9.46 -5.14
CA GLU A 61 15.51 9.00 -3.76
C GLU A 61 14.07 8.56 -3.41
N GLY A 62 13.08 9.38 -3.77
CA GLY A 62 11.66 9.06 -3.59
C GLY A 62 11.24 7.80 -4.35
N MET A 63 11.69 7.66 -5.61
CA MET A 63 11.43 6.46 -6.41
C MET A 63 12.08 5.20 -5.82
N ALA A 64 13.35 5.27 -5.40
CA ALA A 64 14.04 4.13 -4.79
C ALA A 64 13.35 3.69 -3.50
N LYS A 65 12.98 4.65 -2.65
CA LYS A 65 12.26 4.39 -1.40
C LYS A 65 10.86 3.84 -1.66
N GLY A 66 10.13 4.41 -2.62
CA GLY A 66 8.81 3.92 -3.02
C GLY A 66 8.87 2.46 -3.51
N GLN A 67 9.91 2.10 -4.27
CA GLN A 67 10.09 0.73 -4.74
C GLN A 67 10.43 -0.25 -3.61
N GLU A 68 11.24 0.16 -2.64
CA GLU A 68 11.54 -0.63 -1.43
C GLU A 68 10.26 -0.89 -0.62
N LEU A 69 9.50 0.17 -0.30
CA LEU A 69 8.23 0.07 0.44
C LEU A 69 7.20 -0.78 -0.31
N PHE A 70 7.10 -0.64 -1.63
CA PHE A 70 6.19 -1.46 -2.43
C PHE A 70 6.55 -2.95 -2.36
N THR A 71 7.85 -3.28 -2.33
CA THR A 71 8.33 -4.66 -2.22
C THR A 71 8.03 -5.25 -0.84
N ASP A 72 8.24 -4.47 0.23
CA ASP A 72 7.90 -4.90 1.59
C ASP A 72 6.39 -5.10 1.76
N LEU A 73 5.59 -4.14 1.29
CA LEU A 73 4.14 -4.25 1.24
C LEU A 73 3.70 -5.51 0.49
N SER A 74 4.28 -5.79 -0.67
CA SER A 74 3.92 -6.96 -1.47
C SER A 74 4.25 -8.27 -0.77
N THR A 75 5.37 -8.31 -0.05
CA THR A 75 5.77 -9.46 0.76
C THR A 75 4.79 -9.69 1.91
N ARG A 76 4.49 -8.65 2.69
CA ARG A 76 3.54 -8.71 3.82
C ARG A 76 2.12 -9.08 3.39
N CYS A 77 1.65 -8.49 2.29
CA CYS A 77 0.36 -8.88 1.70
C CYS A 77 0.39 -10.34 1.23
N GLY A 78 1.51 -10.81 0.69
CA GLY A 78 1.71 -12.21 0.29
C GLY A 78 1.63 -13.19 1.46
N GLU A 79 2.18 -12.84 2.61
CA GLU A 79 2.13 -13.65 3.84
C GLU A 79 0.68 -13.88 4.34
N ILE A 80 -0.23 -12.95 4.06
CA ILE A 80 -1.66 -13.07 4.38
C ILE A 80 -2.52 -13.59 3.21
N GLY A 81 -1.89 -14.07 2.13
CA GLY A 81 -2.57 -14.68 0.98
C GLY A 81 -3.02 -13.71 -0.11
N VAL A 82 -2.56 -12.46 -0.11
CA VAL A 82 -2.85 -11.47 -1.16
C VAL A 82 -1.61 -11.19 -1.98
N THR A 83 -1.62 -11.56 -3.26
CA THR A 83 -0.53 -11.20 -4.18
C THR A 83 -0.68 -9.75 -4.62
N VAL A 84 0.29 -8.91 -4.24
CA VAL A 84 0.42 -7.55 -4.77
C VAL A 84 1.55 -7.53 -5.79
N SER A 85 1.27 -7.04 -6.99
CA SER A 85 2.24 -6.93 -8.08
C SER A 85 1.96 -5.69 -8.92
N ALA A 86 3.02 -4.93 -9.23
CA ALA A 86 2.95 -3.81 -10.14
C ALA A 86 2.43 -4.30 -11.49
N GLY A 87 1.32 -3.71 -11.95
CA GLY A 87 0.69 -4.00 -13.24
C GLY A 87 1.49 -3.49 -14.43
#